data_AF-A0A321LQF6-F1
#
_entry.id   AF-A0A321LQF6-F1
#
_cell.length_a   1.000
_cell.length_b   1.000
_cell.length_c   1.000
_cell.angle_alpha   90.00
_cell.angle_beta   90.00
_cell.angle_gamma   90.00
#
_symmetry.space_group_name_H-M   'P 1'
#
loop_
_entity.id
_entity.type
_entity.pdbx_description
1 polymer ?
#
loop_
_entity_poly.entity_id
_entity_poly.type
_entity_poly.pdbx_seq_one_letter_code
_entity_poly.pdbx_strand_id
1 'polypeptide(L)'
;MHSSNTEESSTYKVVVNAEEQYSIWPEGRANALGWHDAGKSGPKEECLAHIREVWTDMRPLSLRKKMEGAAPFNAMPREQASAAGIVPAEDDLLKRLSRPEQSVEVSLRPEKSVEAFHKRIQQGHIYIKFTGTRGGTELGIKLDQESVRVEKADFAKGVGTVHLEGTLKLNYKDVRCIADVDLTTLSGHGHLQVIES
;
A
#
# COMPACT_ATOMS: atom_id res chain seq x y z
N MET A 1 -16.00 -31.05 14.96
CA MET A 1 -15.57 -31.90 13.82
C MET A 1 -14.31 -31.28 13.25
N HIS A 2 -13.13 -31.68 13.75
CA HIS A 2 -11.85 -31.29 13.17
C HIS A 2 -11.45 -32.41 12.21
N SER A 3 -11.42 -32.12 10.92
CA SER A 3 -11.07 -33.09 9.89
C SER A 3 -9.66 -33.62 10.13
N SER A 4 -9.59 -34.93 10.22
CA SER A 4 -8.43 -35.77 10.51
C SER A 4 -7.37 -35.73 9.40
N ASN A 5 -6.26 -35.08 9.71
CA ASN A 5 -4.88 -35.56 9.59
C ASN A 5 -4.63 -36.78 8.66
N THR A 6 -4.73 -36.61 7.34
CA THR A 6 -4.29 -37.61 6.34
C THR A 6 -3.07 -37.11 5.54
N GLU A 7 -2.53 -35.94 5.88
CA GLU A 7 -1.41 -35.30 5.16
C GLU A 7 -0.02 -35.54 5.79
N GLU A 8 0.07 -36.26 6.92
CA GLU A 8 1.32 -36.46 7.66
C GLU A 8 2.24 -37.53 7.05
N SER A 9 1.72 -38.48 6.26
CA SER A 9 2.50 -39.57 5.68
C SER A 9 3.05 -39.30 4.27
N SER A 10 2.72 -38.16 3.67
CA SER A 10 3.20 -37.81 2.33
C SER A 10 4.59 -37.18 2.40
N THR A 11 5.55 -37.74 1.67
CA THR A 11 6.87 -37.13 1.53
C THR A 11 6.88 -36.06 0.44
N TYR A 12 7.50 -34.93 0.79
CA TYR A 12 7.70 -33.79 -0.06
C TYR A 12 9.19 -33.57 -0.25
N LYS A 13 9.55 -32.86 -1.32
CA LYS A 13 10.88 -32.36 -1.60
C LYS A 13 10.84 -30.86 -1.77
N VAL A 14 11.87 -30.18 -1.26
CA VAL A 14 12.04 -28.75 -1.43
C VAL A 14 12.64 -28.50 -2.80
N VAL A 15 12.03 -27.58 -3.55
CA VAL A 15 12.50 -27.14 -4.86
C VAL A 15 12.75 -25.64 -4.85
N VAL A 16 13.69 -25.20 -5.68
CA VAL A 16 14.09 -23.80 -5.83
C VAL A 16 14.15 -23.43 -7.32
N ASN A 17 13.73 -22.22 -7.66
CA ASN A 17 13.82 -21.71 -9.03
C ASN A 17 15.03 -20.75 -9.22
N ALA A 18 15.24 -20.28 -10.45
CA ALA A 18 16.31 -19.34 -10.78
C ALA A 18 16.20 -17.96 -10.09
N GLU A 19 15.05 -17.65 -9.49
CA GLU A 19 14.84 -16.43 -8.71
C GLU A 19 15.00 -16.65 -7.20
N GLU A 20 15.54 -17.81 -6.79
CA GLU A 20 15.72 -18.22 -5.38
C GLU A 20 14.41 -18.32 -4.59
N GLN A 21 13.31 -18.63 -5.27
CA GLN A 21 12.02 -18.88 -4.62
C GLN A 21 11.91 -20.36 -4.28
N TYR A 22 11.58 -20.65 -3.03
CA TYR A 22 11.47 -22.01 -2.52
C TYR A 22 10.01 -22.49 -2.53
N SER A 23 9.79 -23.76 -2.84
CA SER A 23 8.50 -24.43 -2.76
C SER A 23 8.67 -25.89 -2.33
N ILE A 24 7.56 -26.57 -1.99
CA ILE A 24 7.56 -28.00 -1.68
C ILE A 24 6.68 -28.73 -2.69
N TRP A 25 7.20 -29.79 -3.30
CA TRP A 25 6.46 -30.64 -4.22
C TRP A 25 6.43 -32.09 -3.70
N PRO A 26 5.42 -32.89 -4.05
CA PRO A 26 5.43 -34.32 -3.75
C PRO A 26 6.69 -34.98 -4.33
N GLU A 27 7.33 -35.88 -3.58
CA GLU A 27 8.61 -36.47 -3.98
C GLU A 27 8.54 -37.18 -5.35
N GLY A 28 7.42 -37.84 -5.65
CA GLY A 28 7.18 -38.52 -6.92
C GLY A 28 6.89 -37.60 -8.12
N ARG A 29 6.84 -36.27 -7.92
CA ARG A 29 6.59 -35.30 -8.99
C ARG A 29 7.91 -34.86 -9.64
N ALA A 30 7.99 -35.01 -10.96
CA ALA A 30 9.10 -34.46 -11.74
C ALA A 30 9.10 -32.92 -11.69
N ASN A 31 10.29 -32.32 -11.74
CA ASN A 31 10.41 -30.88 -11.63
C ASN A 31 9.93 -30.18 -12.91
N ALA A 32 9.15 -29.10 -12.76
CA ALA A 32 8.81 -28.24 -13.90
C ALA A 32 10.07 -27.50 -14.40
N LEU A 33 10.02 -27.04 -15.64
CA LEU A 33 11.12 -26.30 -16.26
C LEU A 33 11.52 -25.08 -15.41
N GLY A 34 12.81 -24.96 -15.10
CA GLY A 34 13.35 -23.85 -14.29
C GLY A 34 13.29 -24.07 -12.77
N TRP A 35 12.86 -25.24 -12.30
CA TRP A 35 12.90 -25.65 -10.90
C TRP A 35 13.92 -26.78 -10.69
N HIS A 36 14.65 -26.71 -9.58
CA HIS A 36 15.68 -27.66 -9.19
C HIS A 36 15.44 -28.14 -7.75
N ASP A 37 15.88 -29.34 -7.42
CA ASP A 37 15.79 -29.85 -6.04
C ASP A 37 16.78 -29.09 -5.14
N ALA A 38 16.30 -28.61 -3.99
CA ALA A 38 17.09 -27.86 -3.02
C ALA A 38 17.80 -28.76 -1.98
N GLY A 39 17.71 -30.09 -2.14
CA GLY A 39 18.43 -31.07 -1.32
C GLY A 39 17.74 -31.50 -0.02
N LYS A 40 16.59 -30.94 0.36
CA LYS A 40 15.78 -31.40 1.50
C LYS A 40 14.52 -32.14 1.01
N SER A 41 14.28 -33.32 1.55
CA SER A 41 13.01 -34.05 1.44
C SER A 41 12.57 -34.59 2.81
N GLY A 42 11.29 -34.90 2.94
CA GLY A 42 10.70 -35.37 4.19
C GLY A 42 9.23 -34.98 4.33
N PRO A 43 8.65 -35.10 5.54
CA PRO A 43 7.30 -34.62 5.79
C PRO A 43 7.19 -33.11 5.51
N LYS A 44 5.97 -32.68 5.22
CA LYS A 44 5.62 -31.29 4.89
C LYS A 44 6.19 -30.28 5.89
N GLU A 45 6.06 -30.57 7.18
CA GLU A 45 6.52 -29.67 8.25
C GLU A 45 8.03 -29.48 8.26
N GLU A 46 8.82 -30.55 8.08
CA GLU A 46 10.27 -30.46 8.00
C GLU A 46 10.75 -29.69 6.76
N CYS A 47 10.09 -29.91 5.62
CA CYS A 47 10.39 -29.18 4.40
C CYS A 47 10.09 -27.68 4.55
N LEU A 48 8.95 -27.33 5.16
CA LEU A 48 8.59 -25.94 5.45
C LEU A 48 9.50 -25.30 6.50
N ALA A 49 9.91 -26.05 7.53
CA ALA A 49 10.87 -25.57 8.53
C ALA A 49 12.23 -25.26 7.88
N HIS A 50 12.72 -26.15 7.00
CA HIS A 50 13.94 -25.90 6.24
C HIS A 50 13.83 -24.66 5.35
N ILE A 51 12.71 -24.50 4.62
CA ILE A 51 12.49 -23.30 3.80
C ILE A 51 12.52 -22.04 4.66
N ARG A 52 11.90 -22.03 5.85
CA ARG A 52 11.94 -20.88 6.76
C ARG A 52 13.35 -20.55 7.24
N GLU A 53 14.20 -21.56 7.42
CA GLU A 53 15.59 -21.38 7.84
C GLU A 53 16.46 -20.83 6.70
N VAL A 54 16.32 -21.36 5.48
CA VAL A 54 17.19 -21.00 4.36
C VAL A 54 16.70 -19.79 3.57
N TRP A 55 15.38 -19.56 3.50
CA TRP A 55 14.78 -18.46 2.76
C TRP A 55 14.67 -17.20 3.64
N THR A 56 15.84 -16.72 4.08
CA THR A 56 15.96 -15.56 4.99
C THR A 56 15.66 -14.22 4.32
N ASP A 57 15.71 -14.18 2.99
CA ASP A 57 15.42 -13.00 2.20
C ASP A 57 14.47 -13.40 1.05
N MET A 58 13.25 -12.88 1.07
CA MET A 58 12.21 -13.22 0.08
C MET A 58 12.26 -12.36 -1.19
N ARG A 59 13.23 -11.45 -1.31
CA ARG A 59 13.38 -10.61 -2.51
C ARG A 59 13.86 -11.47 -3.68
N PRO A 60 13.24 -11.38 -4.87
CA PRO A 60 13.70 -12.08 -6.06
C PRO A 60 15.16 -11.75 -6.38
N LEU A 61 15.95 -12.74 -6.82
CA LEU A 61 17.36 -12.55 -7.21
C LEU A 61 17.53 -11.38 -8.21
N SER A 62 16.59 -11.24 -9.15
CA SER A 62 16.56 -10.14 -10.13
C SER A 62 16.50 -8.76 -9.46
N LEU A 63 15.78 -8.64 -8.35
CA LEU A 63 15.70 -7.41 -7.56
C LEU A 63 16.99 -7.18 -6.78
N ARG A 64 17.58 -8.23 -6.18
CA ARG A 64 18.86 -8.13 -5.48
C ARG A 64 19.98 -7.64 -6.39
N LYS A 65 20.10 -8.20 -7.59
CA LYS A 65 21.10 -7.77 -8.59
C LYS A 65 20.93 -6.32 -9.03
N LYS A 66 19.68 -5.84 -9.16
CA LYS A 66 19.41 -4.41 -9.44
C LYS A 66 19.77 -3.51 -8.26
N MET A 67 19.66 -4.02 -7.03
CA MET A 67 20.04 -3.31 -5.81
C MET A 67 21.54 -3.36 -5.53
N GLU A 68 22.28 -4.41 -5.91
CA GLU A 68 23.76 -4.45 -5.75
C GLU A 68 24.48 -3.38 -6.58
N GLY A 69 23.85 -2.86 -7.65
CA GLY A 69 24.32 -1.68 -8.39
C GLY A 69 24.04 -0.34 -7.72
N ALA A 70 23.24 -0.31 -6.64
CA ALA A 70 22.93 0.86 -5.85
C ALA A 70 23.42 0.61 -4.41
N ALA A 71 24.48 1.30 -4.00
CA ALA A 71 25.15 1.10 -2.71
C ALA A 71 24.18 0.81 -1.53
N PRO A 72 24.52 -0.12 -0.62
CA PRO A 72 23.59 -0.61 0.38
C PRO A 72 23.15 0.50 1.33
N PHE A 73 21.83 0.69 1.44
CA PHE A 73 21.15 1.58 2.41
C PHE A 73 21.31 1.15 3.88
N ASN A 74 22.11 0.11 4.18
CA ASN A 74 22.13 -0.53 5.50
C ASN A 74 23.43 -0.33 6.30
N ALA A 75 24.32 0.57 5.89
CA ALA A 75 25.57 0.85 6.62
C ALA A 75 25.53 2.11 7.51
N MET A 76 24.47 2.92 7.42
CA MET A 76 24.35 4.17 8.19
C MET A 76 23.12 4.12 9.10
N PRO A 77 23.25 4.49 10.39
CA PRO A 77 22.10 4.74 11.26
C PRO A 77 21.12 5.71 10.57
N ARG A 78 19.82 5.43 10.71
CA ARG A 78 18.73 6.18 10.06
C ARG A 78 18.82 7.70 10.28
N GLU A 79 19.33 8.10 11.43
CA GLU A 79 19.57 9.51 11.81
C GLU A 79 20.68 10.19 11.00
N GLN A 80 21.70 9.45 10.59
CA GLN A 80 22.80 9.97 9.76
C GLN A 80 22.44 9.97 8.27
N ALA A 81 21.69 8.97 7.81
CA ALA A 81 21.18 8.92 6.44
C ALA A 81 20.16 10.04 6.14
N SER A 82 19.38 10.47 7.15
CA SER A 82 18.48 11.64 7.02
C SER A 82 19.26 12.96 7.01
N ALA A 83 20.29 13.10 7.86
CA ALA A 83 21.17 14.26 7.86
C ALA A 83 21.96 14.42 6.54
N ALA A 84 22.30 13.31 5.89
CA ALA A 84 23.00 13.28 4.60
C ALA A 84 22.07 13.45 3.37
N GLY A 85 20.74 13.54 3.55
CA GLY A 85 19.79 13.74 2.46
C GLY A 85 19.61 12.52 1.52
N ILE A 86 19.99 11.33 1.97
CA ILE A 86 20.01 10.09 1.16
C ILE A 86 18.65 9.38 1.19
N VAL A 87 17.94 9.42 2.31
CA VAL A 87 16.51 9.07 2.38
C VAL A 87 15.66 10.34 2.25
N PRO A 88 14.58 10.36 1.44
CA PRO A 88 13.53 11.33 1.67
C PRO A 88 12.99 11.04 3.08
N ALA A 89 13.12 12.01 3.99
CA ALA A 89 12.62 11.87 5.35
C ALA A 89 11.16 11.40 5.30
N GLU A 90 10.70 10.56 6.22
CA GLU A 90 9.26 10.17 6.29
C GLU A 90 8.34 11.39 6.44
N ASP A 91 8.89 12.49 6.94
CA ASP A 91 8.28 13.81 7.01
C ASP A 91 8.18 14.50 5.63
N ASP A 92 8.91 14.05 4.60
CA ASP A 92 8.88 14.58 3.24
C ASP A 92 7.55 14.35 2.56
N LEU A 93 6.91 13.18 2.74
CA LEU A 93 5.58 12.95 2.16
C LEU A 93 4.54 13.87 2.81
N LEU A 94 4.54 13.97 4.15
CA LEU A 94 3.63 14.87 4.85
C LEU A 94 3.91 16.33 4.47
N LYS A 95 5.17 16.79 4.52
CA LYS A 95 5.58 18.13 4.06
C LYS A 95 5.17 18.40 2.62
N ARG A 96 5.30 17.39 1.75
CA ARG A 96 4.87 17.49 0.36
C ARG A 96 3.37 17.64 0.29
N LEU A 97 2.60 16.77 0.94
CA LEU A 97 1.14 16.77 0.98
C LEU A 97 0.53 17.95 1.76
N SER A 98 1.32 18.63 2.59
CA SER A 98 0.95 19.86 3.29
C SER A 98 1.13 21.13 2.47
N ARG A 99 1.74 21.05 1.28
CA ARG A 99 1.77 22.20 0.36
C ARG A 99 0.35 22.53 -0.10
N PRO A 100 -0.02 23.81 -0.19
CA PRO A 100 -1.34 24.20 -0.67
C PRO A 100 -1.54 23.78 -2.14
N GLU A 101 -2.81 23.69 -2.53
CA GLU A 101 -3.25 23.52 -3.93
C GLU A 101 -2.77 22.24 -4.65
N GLN A 102 -2.73 21.09 -3.97
CA GLN A 102 -2.36 19.85 -4.66
C GLN A 102 -3.52 19.31 -5.43
N SER A 103 -3.27 18.90 -6.67
CA SER A 103 -4.25 18.19 -7.46
C SER A 103 -4.67 16.90 -6.75
N VAL A 104 -5.95 16.83 -6.43
CA VAL A 104 -6.60 15.69 -5.82
C VAL A 104 -7.73 15.19 -6.72
N GLU A 105 -7.99 13.90 -6.61
CA GLU A 105 -9.09 13.22 -7.29
C GLU A 105 -9.81 12.33 -6.30
N VAL A 106 -11.14 12.32 -6.34
CA VAL A 106 -11.92 11.43 -5.49
C VAL A 106 -11.95 10.03 -6.09
N SER A 107 -11.47 9.06 -5.33
CA SER A 107 -11.49 7.65 -5.71
C SER A 107 -12.82 7.02 -5.34
N LEU A 108 -13.68 6.85 -6.35
CA LEU A 108 -14.97 6.16 -6.21
C LEU A 108 -14.90 4.85 -7.00
N ARG A 109 -15.12 3.73 -6.31
CA ARG A 109 -15.25 2.39 -6.91
C ARG A 109 -16.56 1.73 -6.46
N PRO A 110 -17.23 0.96 -7.35
CA PRO A 110 -16.82 0.60 -8.71
C PRO A 110 -17.06 1.69 -9.77
N GLU A 111 -17.98 2.62 -9.50
CA GLU A 111 -18.38 3.69 -10.42
C GLU A 111 -17.97 5.08 -9.88
N LYS A 112 -17.59 5.96 -10.81
CA LYS A 112 -17.23 7.35 -10.52
C LYS A 112 -18.40 8.26 -10.90
N SER A 113 -19.39 8.34 -10.01
CA SER A 113 -20.62 9.12 -10.19
C SER A 113 -20.85 10.11 -9.04
N VAL A 114 -21.57 11.19 -9.31
CA VAL A 114 -21.93 12.19 -8.29
C VAL A 114 -22.82 11.59 -7.19
N GLU A 115 -23.67 10.63 -7.54
CA GLU A 115 -24.48 9.89 -6.57
C GLU A 115 -23.61 9.04 -5.64
N ALA A 116 -22.62 8.32 -6.18
CA ALA A 116 -21.66 7.58 -5.38
C ALA A 116 -20.84 8.52 -4.47
N PHE A 117 -20.47 9.70 -4.97
CA PHE A 117 -19.78 10.72 -4.18
C PHE A 117 -20.63 11.21 -3.00
N HIS A 118 -21.87 11.60 -3.26
CA HIS A 118 -22.81 12.05 -2.23
C HIS A 118 -23.04 10.98 -1.16
N LYS A 119 -23.19 9.72 -1.57
CA LYS A 119 -23.32 8.57 -0.66
C LYS A 119 -22.10 8.39 0.24
N ARG A 120 -20.88 8.61 -0.28
CA ARG A 120 -19.64 8.52 0.53
C ARG A 120 -19.56 9.62 1.58
N ILE A 121 -19.98 10.84 1.23
CA ILE A 121 -20.06 11.95 2.18
C ILE A 121 -21.04 11.60 3.32
N GLN A 122 -22.22 11.06 2.99
CA GLN A 122 -23.21 10.62 3.98
C GLN A 122 -22.69 9.48 4.87
N GLN A 123 -21.85 8.59 4.34
CA GLN A 123 -21.20 7.52 5.10
C GLN A 123 -20.06 8.01 6.00
N GLY A 124 -19.62 9.27 5.87
CA GLY A 124 -18.57 9.85 6.70
C GLY A 124 -17.16 9.34 6.39
N HIS A 125 -16.96 8.67 5.24
CA HIS A 125 -15.65 8.16 4.84
C HIS A 125 -15.46 8.23 3.32
N ILE A 126 -14.31 8.74 2.89
CA ILE A 126 -14.00 8.91 1.49
C ILE A 126 -12.52 8.63 1.19
N TYR A 127 -12.22 8.23 -0.03
CA TYR A 127 -10.84 8.11 -0.52
C TYR A 127 -10.50 9.29 -1.42
N ILE A 128 -9.42 9.99 -1.08
CA ILE A 128 -8.86 11.06 -1.92
C ILE A 128 -7.49 10.64 -2.40
N LYS A 129 -7.29 10.72 -3.71
CA LYS A 129 -6.03 10.44 -4.38
C LYS A 129 -5.32 11.75 -4.74
N PHE A 130 -4.16 11.97 -4.14
CA PHE A 130 -3.23 13.03 -4.53
C PHE A 130 -2.50 12.60 -5.80
N THR A 131 -2.79 13.25 -6.93
CA THR A 131 -2.27 12.84 -8.25
C THR A 131 -0.87 13.40 -8.53
N GLY A 132 -0.45 14.44 -7.81
CA GLY A 132 0.89 15.04 -7.91
C GLY A 132 2.02 14.18 -7.31
N THR A 133 1.72 13.02 -6.72
CA THR A 133 2.74 12.09 -6.20
C THR A 133 3.08 10.99 -7.22
N ARG A 134 4.29 10.42 -7.11
CA ARG A 134 4.77 9.40 -8.05
C ARG A 134 3.97 8.11 -7.88
N GLY A 135 3.04 7.84 -8.79
CA GLY A 135 2.08 6.71 -8.73
C GLY A 135 0.71 7.07 -8.16
N GLY A 136 0.53 8.29 -7.64
CA GLY A 136 -0.67 8.75 -6.95
C GLY A 136 -0.80 8.17 -5.54
N THR A 137 -1.09 9.02 -4.55
CA THR A 137 -1.22 8.62 -3.14
C THR A 137 -2.69 8.66 -2.78
N GLU A 138 -3.30 7.50 -2.56
CA GLU A 138 -4.69 7.37 -2.14
C GLU A 138 -4.78 7.28 -0.62
N LEU A 139 -5.54 8.19 -0.02
CA LEU A 139 -5.71 8.30 1.42
C LEU A 139 -7.19 8.15 1.79
N GLY A 140 -7.48 7.25 2.73
CA GLY A 140 -8.80 7.13 3.35
C GLY A 140 -8.96 8.18 4.43
N ILE A 141 -9.98 9.02 4.29
CA ILE A 141 -10.23 10.17 5.17
C ILE A 141 -11.58 9.95 5.84
N LYS A 142 -11.59 10.06 7.17
CA LYS A 142 -12.83 10.12 7.93
C LYS A 142 -13.34 11.55 7.88
N LEU A 143 -14.45 11.77 7.19
CA LEU A 143 -15.02 13.10 7.01
C LEU A 143 -15.62 13.60 8.31
N ASP A 144 -15.45 14.89 8.54
CA ASP A 144 -16.03 15.62 9.65
C ASP A 144 -17.32 16.29 9.15
N GLN A 145 -18.48 15.70 9.46
CA GLN A 145 -19.76 16.08 8.84
C GLN A 145 -20.17 17.53 9.14
N GLU A 146 -19.68 18.10 10.25
CA GLU A 146 -19.91 19.49 10.61
C GLU A 146 -19.04 20.47 9.80
N SER A 147 -17.87 20.04 9.34
CA SER A 147 -16.94 20.87 8.57
C SER A 147 -17.11 20.75 7.04
N VAL A 148 -17.74 19.67 6.55
CA VAL A 148 -18.03 19.49 5.12
C VAL A 148 -19.05 20.52 4.64
N ARG A 149 -18.70 21.32 3.62
CA ARG A 149 -19.59 22.34 3.05
C ARG A 149 -20.02 21.96 1.63
N VAL A 150 -21.33 21.80 1.47
CA VAL A 150 -21.97 21.44 0.19
C VAL A 150 -22.86 22.54 -0.39
N GLU A 151 -22.87 23.73 0.21
CA GLU A 151 -23.77 24.83 -0.17
C GLU A 151 -23.58 25.31 -1.61
N LYS A 152 -22.36 25.15 -2.15
CA LYS A 152 -22.00 25.52 -3.52
C LYS A 152 -22.14 24.35 -4.51
N ALA A 153 -22.70 23.23 -4.07
CA ALA A 153 -22.81 22.01 -4.85
C ALA A 153 -24.28 21.66 -5.14
N ASP A 154 -24.58 21.41 -6.40
CA ASP A 154 -25.87 20.88 -6.86
C ASP A 154 -25.65 19.42 -7.29
N PHE A 155 -25.88 18.49 -6.35
CA PHE A 155 -25.72 17.05 -6.60
C PHE A 155 -26.73 16.50 -7.62
N ALA A 156 -27.88 17.16 -7.80
CA ALA A 156 -28.89 16.73 -8.76
C ALA A 156 -28.45 17.05 -10.20
N LYS A 157 -27.77 18.17 -10.40
CA LYS A 157 -27.20 18.57 -11.69
C LYS A 157 -25.75 18.11 -11.89
N GLY A 158 -25.08 17.66 -10.84
CA GLY A 158 -23.68 17.25 -10.86
C GLY A 158 -22.71 18.41 -11.08
N VAL A 159 -23.07 19.61 -10.62
CA VAL A 159 -22.27 20.84 -10.83
C VAL A 159 -21.98 21.55 -9.52
N GLY A 160 -20.89 22.31 -9.50
CA GLY A 160 -20.46 23.09 -8.34
C GLY A 160 -19.34 22.41 -7.55
N THR A 161 -19.03 22.96 -6.39
CA THR A 161 -17.85 22.57 -5.61
C THR A 161 -18.25 22.15 -4.21
N VAL A 162 -17.70 21.03 -3.76
CA VAL A 162 -17.83 20.52 -2.39
C VAL A 162 -16.53 20.73 -1.65
N HIS A 163 -16.61 21.37 -0.48
CA HIS A 163 -15.50 21.46 0.46
C HIS A 163 -15.55 20.25 1.39
N LEU A 164 -14.53 19.42 1.34
CA LEU A 164 -14.35 18.24 2.17
C LEU A 164 -13.30 18.53 3.24
N GLU A 165 -13.66 18.28 4.49
CA GLU A 165 -12.74 18.29 5.61
C GLU A 165 -12.87 16.99 6.39
N GLY A 166 -11.74 16.43 6.80
CA GLY A 166 -11.73 15.20 7.57
C GLY A 166 -10.38 14.92 8.20
N THR A 167 -10.34 13.91 9.05
CA THR A 167 -9.14 13.52 9.79
C THR A 167 -8.67 12.13 9.40
N LEU A 168 -7.35 11.94 9.49
CA LEU A 168 -6.69 10.66 9.31
C LEU A 168 -5.38 10.63 10.08
N LYS A 169 -4.86 9.44 10.33
CA LYS A 169 -3.50 9.25 10.85
C LYS A 169 -2.55 8.96 9.70
N LEU A 170 -1.53 9.81 9.54
CA LEU A 170 -0.45 9.60 8.56
C LEU A 170 0.89 9.55 9.31
N ASN A 171 1.65 8.46 9.16
CA ASN A 171 2.92 8.24 9.87
C ASN A 171 2.82 8.50 11.38
N TYR A 172 1.75 7.98 12.02
CA TYR A 172 1.44 8.15 13.44
C TYR A 172 1.10 9.58 13.90
N LYS A 173 1.06 10.56 12.99
CA LYS A 173 0.60 11.92 13.26
C LYS A 173 -0.87 12.06 12.90
N ASP A 174 -1.65 12.71 13.75
CA ASP A 174 -2.99 13.13 13.41
C ASP A 174 -2.92 14.31 12.45
N VAL A 175 -3.57 14.14 11.30
CA VAL A 175 -3.60 15.16 10.25
C VAL A 175 -5.04 15.37 9.80
N ARG A 176 -5.31 16.60 9.39
CA ARG A 176 -6.55 17.04 8.78
C ARG A 176 -6.34 17.14 7.28
N CYS A 177 -7.18 16.49 6.50
CA CYS A 177 -7.22 16.70 5.06
C CYS A 177 -8.32 17.71 4.75
N ILE A 178 -7.95 18.73 3.97
CA ILE A 178 -8.84 19.76 3.47
C ILE A 178 -8.77 19.69 1.95
N ALA A 179 -9.91 19.52 1.29
CA ALA A 179 -9.98 19.38 -0.16
C ALA A 179 -11.24 20.01 -0.74
N ASP A 180 -11.08 20.84 -1.76
CA ASP A 180 -12.16 21.37 -2.58
C ASP A 180 -12.27 20.53 -3.86
N VAL A 181 -13.44 19.94 -4.09
CA VAL A 181 -13.69 19.02 -5.20
C VAL A 181 -14.81 19.55 -6.08
N ASP A 182 -14.56 19.65 -7.38
CA ASP A 182 -15.59 19.96 -8.38
C ASP A 182 -16.42 18.71 -8.70
N LEU A 183 -17.75 18.83 -8.66
CA LEU A 183 -18.66 17.69 -8.89
C LEU A 183 -18.65 17.17 -10.33
N THR A 184 -18.33 18.01 -11.30
CA THR A 184 -18.31 17.66 -12.73
C THR A 184 -17.17 16.72 -13.05
N THR A 185 -16.00 16.99 -12.45
CA THR A 185 -14.75 16.24 -12.69
C THR A 185 -14.46 15.22 -11.59
N LEU A 186 -15.05 15.41 -10.41
CA LEU A 186 -14.71 14.73 -9.15
C LEU A 186 -13.22 14.85 -8.81
N SER A 187 -12.65 15.99 -9.19
CA SER A 187 -11.26 16.37 -8.96
C SER A 187 -11.21 17.81 -8.47
N GLY A 188 -10.07 18.21 -7.90
CA GLY A 188 -9.87 19.56 -7.43
C GLY A 188 -8.55 19.71 -6.71
N HIS A 189 -8.55 20.48 -5.62
CA HIS A 189 -7.34 20.82 -4.90
C HIS A 189 -7.46 20.52 -3.42
N GLY A 190 -6.40 19.98 -2.82
CA GLY A 190 -6.39 19.67 -1.40
C GLY A 190 -4.99 19.70 -0.81
N HIS A 191 -4.94 19.65 0.51
CA HIS A 191 -3.71 19.60 1.28
C HIS A 191 -3.96 18.94 2.64
N LEU A 192 -2.86 18.58 3.31
CA LEU A 192 -2.87 18.05 4.67
C LEU A 192 -2.36 19.10 5.66
N GLN A 193 -3.05 19.26 6.77
CA GLN A 193 -2.64 20.08 7.89
C GLN A 193 -2.37 19.18 9.09
N VAL A 194 -1.24 19.37 9.78
CA VAL A 194 -0.96 18.61 11.01
C VAL A 194 -1.86 19.13 12.13
N ILE A 195 -2.52 18.23 12.84
CA ILE A 195 -3.25 18.54 14.06
C ILE A 195 -2.24 18.34 15.19
N GLU A 196 -1.67 19.42 15.69
CA GLU A 196 -0.87 19.34 16.91
C GLU A 196 -1.78 18.89 18.05
N SER A 197 -1.44 17.75 18.66
CA SER A 197 -2.12 17.22 19.86
C SER A 197 -1.51 17.81 21.12
#